data_AF-A0A261CH76-F1
#
_entry.id   AF-A0A261CH76-F1
#
_cell.length_a   1.000
_cell.length_b   1.000
_cell.length_c   1.000
_cell.angle_alpha   90.00
_cell.angle_beta   90.00
_cell.angle_gamma   90.00
#
_symmetry.space_group_name_H-M   'P 1'
#
loop_
_entity.id
_entity.type
_entity.pdbx_description
1 polymer ?
#
loop_
_entity_poly.entity_id
_entity_poly.type
_entity_poly.pdbx_seq_one_letter_code
_entity_poly.pdbx_strand_id
1 'polypeptide(L)'
;MTLAVVSILGHFSKTLMLFFIPQTINFVYSIPQLFHLVPCPRHRLPKYDPKSDTVSMSIAEFKKSELKLLGSIFISICRSIGMLYVEEFEKDGEIYLRINNLTIINLVLKFGGRMHEKTLNDVLMTIQILSSCLAFFIRFYLASLFYDVVE
;
A
#
# COMPACT_ATOMS: atom_id res chain seq x y z
N MET A 1 4.85 11.32 15.93
CA MET A 1 4.37 12.21 17.02
C MET A 1 4.36 13.68 16.61
N THR A 2 5.46 14.25 16.10
CA THR A 2 5.56 15.67 15.74
C THR A 2 4.40 16.16 14.85
N LEU A 3 4.13 15.48 13.73
CA LEU A 3 3.06 15.87 12.80
C LEU A 3 1.66 15.82 13.44
N ALA A 4 1.37 14.79 14.24
CA ALA A 4 0.11 14.69 14.96
C ALA A 4 -0.04 15.86 15.96
N VAL A 5 0.98 16.14 16.77
CA VAL A 5 0.97 17.21 17.77
C VAL A 5 0.70 18.56 17.13
N VAL A 6 1.45 18.94 16.08
CA VAL A 6 1.25 20.25 15.42
C VAL A 6 -0.13 20.37 14.80
N SER A 7 -0.67 19.29 14.24
CA SER A 7 -2.00 19.33 13.60
C SER A 7 -3.18 19.35 14.57
N ILE A 8 -3.02 18.72 15.73
CA ILE A 8 -4.03 18.73 16.79
C ILE A 8 -4.05 20.10 17.45
N LEU A 9 -2.88 20.63 17.86
CA LEU A 9 -2.78 21.94 18.49
C LEU A 9 -3.10 23.08 17.52
N GLY A 10 -2.78 22.93 16.24
CA GLY A 10 -3.11 23.90 15.20
C GLY A 10 -4.50 23.71 14.57
N HIS A 11 -5.31 22.76 15.03
CA HIS A 11 -6.65 22.47 14.52
C HIS A 11 -6.75 22.23 12.99
N PHE A 12 -5.69 21.68 12.38
CA PHE A 12 -5.65 21.36 10.94
C PHE A 12 -5.48 19.85 10.66
N SER A 13 -5.89 18.99 11.59
CA SER A 13 -5.81 17.53 11.46
C SER A 13 -6.44 16.99 10.17
N LYS A 14 -7.59 17.54 9.74
CA LYS A 14 -8.25 17.20 8.46
C LYS A 14 -7.32 17.46 7.26
N THR A 15 -6.65 18.61 7.25
CA THR A 15 -5.69 18.95 6.18
C THR A 15 -4.44 18.07 6.25
N LEU A 16 -3.93 17.77 7.45
CA LEU A 16 -2.79 16.85 7.59
C LEU A 16 -3.09 15.48 6.99
N MET A 17 -4.32 14.96 7.20
CA MET A 17 -4.73 13.68 6.60
C MET A 17 -4.71 13.70 5.07
N LEU A 18 -4.98 14.84 4.42
CA LEU A 18 -4.85 14.98 2.96
C LEU A 18 -3.38 14.90 2.52
N PHE A 19 -2.44 15.44 3.29
CA PHE A 19 -1.00 15.24 3.02
C PHE A 19 -0.57 13.79 3.23
N PHE A 20 -1.32 13.03 4.03
CA PHE A 20 -1.08 11.62 4.33
C PHE A 20 -1.84 10.63 3.44
N ILE A 21 -2.28 11.05 2.25
CA ILE A 21 -2.98 10.18 1.30
C ILE A 21 -2.16 8.90 0.98
N PRO A 22 -0.87 8.96 0.57
CA PRO A 22 -0.11 7.74 0.26
C PRO A 22 0.04 6.80 1.45
N GLN A 23 0.25 7.35 2.66
CA GLN A 23 0.39 6.60 3.91
C GLN A 23 -0.92 5.92 4.27
N THR A 24 -2.04 6.63 4.12
CA THR A 24 -3.39 6.11 4.37
C THR A 24 -3.74 4.99 3.39
N ILE A 25 -3.46 5.16 2.09
CA ILE A 25 -3.65 4.13 1.06
C ILE A 25 -2.80 2.90 1.38
N ASN A 26 -1.51 3.09 1.69
CA ASN A 26 -0.64 1.97 2.06
C ASN A 26 -1.15 1.23 3.30
N PHE A 27 -1.64 1.96 4.31
CA PHE A 27 -2.22 1.37 5.51
C PHE A 27 -3.47 0.54 5.18
N VAL A 28 -4.43 1.12 4.47
CA VAL A 28 -5.68 0.42 4.08
C VAL A 28 -5.37 -0.81 3.23
N TYR A 29 -4.46 -0.70 2.27
CA TYR A 29 -4.04 -1.85 1.45
C TYR A 29 -3.36 -2.93 2.30
N SER A 30 -2.62 -2.55 3.34
CA SER A 30 -1.94 -3.46 4.26
C SER A 30 -2.86 -4.15 5.28
N ILE A 31 -4.10 -3.68 5.49
CA ILE A 31 -5.01 -4.14 6.56
C ILE A 31 -5.14 -5.67 6.62
N PRO A 32 -5.38 -6.40 5.52
CA PRO A 32 -5.58 -7.85 5.60
C PRO A 32 -4.38 -8.61 6.15
N GLN A 33 -3.15 -8.12 5.88
CA GLN A 33 -1.93 -8.67 6.47
C GLN A 33 -1.78 -8.22 7.94
N LEU A 34 -2.02 -6.94 8.24
CA LEU A 34 -1.88 -6.39 9.60
C LEU A 34 -2.81 -7.07 10.62
N PHE A 35 -4.04 -7.38 10.23
CA PHE A 35 -5.00 -8.11 11.08
C PHE A 35 -4.90 -9.64 10.96
N HIS A 36 -3.90 -10.14 10.25
CA HIS A 36 -3.69 -11.58 10.04
C HIS A 36 -4.94 -12.28 9.48
N LEU A 37 -5.64 -11.61 8.57
CA LEU A 37 -6.66 -12.21 7.71
C LEU A 37 -6.00 -12.97 6.55
N VAL A 38 -4.84 -12.46 6.12
CA VAL A 38 -3.88 -13.09 5.22
C VAL A 38 -2.55 -13.21 5.96
N PRO A 39 -1.80 -14.31 5.81
CA PRO A 39 -0.49 -14.46 6.46
C PRO A 39 0.43 -13.27 6.19
N CYS A 40 0.96 -12.70 7.28
CA CYS A 40 1.83 -11.53 7.23
C CYS A 40 3.27 -11.94 7.55
N PRO A 41 4.18 -11.92 6.57
CA PRO A 41 5.58 -12.18 6.85
C PRO A 41 6.16 -11.06 7.72
N ARG A 42 7.21 -11.39 8.49
CA ARG A 42 7.89 -10.43 9.38
C ARG A 42 8.45 -9.22 8.64
N HIS A 43 8.97 -9.45 7.43
CA HIS A 43 9.49 -8.40 6.55
C HIS A 43 8.65 -8.35 5.26
N ARG A 44 8.22 -7.15 4.89
CA ARG A 44 7.40 -6.89 3.69
C ARG A 44 8.10 -5.96 2.68
N LEU A 45 9.41 -5.79 2.85
CA LEU A 45 10.25 -5.00 1.97
C LEU A 45 10.51 -5.75 0.66
N PRO A 46 10.69 -5.05 -0.46
CA PRO A 46 11.12 -5.63 -1.72
C PRO A 46 12.38 -6.50 -1.57
N LYS A 47 12.51 -7.50 -2.44
CA LYS A 47 13.68 -8.38 -2.46
C LYS A 47 14.76 -7.78 -3.36
N TYR A 48 15.95 -7.57 -2.82
CA TYR A 48 17.11 -7.12 -3.59
C TYR A 48 17.73 -8.27 -4.37
N ASP A 49 18.08 -8.02 -5.64
CA ASP A 49 18.86 -8.92 -6.48
C ASP A 49 20.25 -8.32 -6.77
N PRO A 50 21.33 -8.90 -6.20
CA PRO A 50 22.70 -8.41 -6.41
C PRO A 50 23.18 -8.48 -7.85
N LYS A 51 22.60 -9.36 -8.68
CA LYS A 51 23.07 -9.56 -10.06
C LYS A 51 22.64 -8.43 -10.98
N SER A 52 21.43 -7.93 -10.79
CA SER A 52 20.86 -6.85 -11.60
C SER A 52 20.88 -5.50 -10.88
N ASP A 53 21.32 -5.45 -9.62
CA ASP A 53 21.27 -4.28 -8.75
C ASP A 53 19.87 -3.62 -8.72
N THR A 54 18.84 -4.46 -8.69
CA THR A 54 17.43 -4.03 -8.67
C THR A 54 16.68 -4.67 -7.52
N VAL A 55 15.61 -4.02 -7.09
CA VAL A 55 14.62 -4.59 -6.19
C VAL A 55 13.43 -5.14 -6.96
N SER A 56 12.97 -6.33 -6.58
CA SER A 56 11.77 -6.98 -7.10
C SER A 56 10.69 -7.10 -6.03
N MET A 57 9.46 -7.37 -6.44
CA MET A 57 8.38 -7.66 -5.50
C MET A 57 8.75 -8.77 -4.54
N SER A 58 8.35 -8.59 -3.28
CA SER A 58 8.40 -9.60 -2.23
C SER A 58 7.08 -10.36 -2.20
N ILE A 59 7.16 -11.67 -1.93
CA ILE A 59 6.04 -12.60 -2.04
C ILE A 59 5.77 -13.20 -0.65
N ALA A 60 4.50 -13.38 -0.32
CA ALA A 60 4.03 -14.17 0.81
C ALA A 60 3.48 -15.50 0.27
N GLU A 61 3.99 -16.62 0.81
CA GLU A 61 3.56 -17.97 0.44
C GLU A 61 2.83 -18.61 1.63
N PHE A 62 1.67 -19.19 1.38
CA PHE A 62 0.88 -19.87 2.41
C PHE A 62 -0.08 -20.88 1.82
N LYS A 63 -0.58 -21.80 2.66
CA LYS A 63 -1.57 -22.80 2.24
C LYS A 63 -2.91 -22.13 1.99
N LYS A 64 -3.62 -22.54 0.93
CA LYS A 64 -4.96 -22.03 0.61
C LYS A 64 -5.98 -22.36 1.71
N SER A 65 -5.77 -23.45 2.45
CA SER A 65 -6.60 -23.88 3.59
C SER A 65 -6.49 -22.99 4.83
N GLU A 66 -5.40 -22.25 5.00
CA GLU A 66 -5.19 -21.35 6.15
C GLU A 66 -5.89 -19.99 5.98
N LEU A 67 -6.47 -19.76 4.80
CA LEU A 67 -7.06 -18.48 4.46
C LEU A 67 -8.44 -18.31 5.12
N LYS A 68 -8.62 -17.20 5.84
CA LYS A 68 -9.95 -16.83 6.35
C LYS A 68 -10.86 -16.38 5.21
N LEU A 69 -12.18 -16.52 5.39
CA LEU A 69 -13.18 -16.10 4.41
C LEU A 69 -13.01 -14.65 3.95
N LEU A 70 -12.80 -13.72 4.90
CA LEU A 70 -12.56 -12.30 4.61
C LEU A 70 -11.27 -12.08 3.80
N GLY A 71 -10.22 -12.84 4.09
CA GLY A 71 -8.97 -12.79 3.33
C GLY A 71 -9.17 -13.28 1.89
N SER A 72 -9.98 -14.33 1.70
CA SER A 72 -10.31 -14.89 0.38
C SER A 72 -11.06 -13.89 -0.48
N ILE A 73 -12.08 -13.24 0.09
CA ILE A 73 -12.87 -12.21 -0.59
C ILE A 73 -11.97 -11.04 -0.98
N PHE A 74 -11.12 -10.55 -0.05
CA PHE A 74 -10.19 -9.47 -0.33
C PHE A 74 -9.24 -9.81 -1.49
N ILE A 75 -8.61 -10.99 -1.45
CA ILE A 75 -7.70 -11.44 -2.52
C ILE A 75 -8.45 -11.54 -3.84
N SER A 76 -9.68 -12.06 -3.86
CA SER A 76 -10.49 -12.18 -5.07
C SER A 76 -10.83 -10.81 -5.68
N ILE A 77 -11.19 -9.83 -4.85
CA ILE A 77 -11.44 -8.45 -5.27
C ILE A 77 -10.16 -7.82 -5.82
N CYS A 78 -9.05 -7.88 -5.07
CA CYS A 78 -7.78 -7.29 -5.51
C CYS A 78 -7.19 -7.97 -6.75
N ARG A 79 -7.45 -9.28 -6.94
CA ARG A 79 -7.13 -10.02 -8.16
C ARG A 79 -7.95 -9.52 -9.34
N SER A 80 -9.26 -9.31 -9.16
CA SER A 80 -10.15 -8.79 -10.20
C SER A 80 -9.80 -7.37 -10.62
N ILE A 81 -9.40 -6.51 -9.67
CA ILE A 81 -8.94 -5.14 -9.95
C ILE A 81 -7.53 -5.14 -10.57
N GLY A 82 -6.80 -6.26 -10.49
CA GLY A 82 -5.43 -6.35 -10.99
C GLY A 82 -4.42 -5.60 -10.11
N MET A 83 -4.69 -5.38 -8.82
CA MET A 83 -3.75 -4.78 -7.87
C MET A 83 -2.77 -5.79 -7.27
N LEU A 84 -3.11 -7.08 -7.35
CA LEU A 84 -2.42 -8.14 -6.61
C LEU A 84 -1.94 -9.22 -7.58
N TYR A 85 -0.69 -9.65 -7.44
CA TYR A 85 -0.14 -10.80 -8.16
C TYR A 85 -0.50 -12.05 -7.38
N VAL A 86 -1.22 -12.99 -7.99
CA VAL A 86 -1.61 -14.28 -7.39
C VAL A 86 -1.08 -15.39 -8.27
N GLU A 87 -0.36 -16.33 -7.66
CA GLU A 87 0.07 -17.57 -8.29
C GLU A 87 -0.37 -18.75 -7.42
N GLU A 88 -1.07 -19.69 -8.02
CA GLU A 88 -1.51 -20.93 -7.37
C GLU A 88 -0.57 -22.05 -7.81
N PHE A 89 0.03 -22.76 -6.85
CA PHE A 89 0.93 -23.87 -7.13
C PHE A 89 0.67 -25.02 -6.16
N GLU A 90 0.87 -26.25 -6.64
CA GLU A 90 0.72 -27.45 -5.83
C GLU A 90 2.08 -27.86 -5.27
N LYS A 91 2.14 -28.16 -3.98
CA LYS A 91 3.34 -28.66 -3.31
C LYS A 91 2.94 -29.70 -2.28
N ASP A 92 3.51 -30.90 -2.39
CA ASP A 92 3.29 -32.02 -1.45
C ASP A 92 1.80 -32.43 -1.32
N GLY A 93 1.03 -32.33 -2.41
CA GLY A 93 -0.41 -32.67 -2.45
C GLY A 93 -1.33 -31.60 -1.87
N GLU A 94 -0.80 -30.44 -1.50
CA GLU A 94 -1.57 -29.30 -1.00
C GLU A 94 -1.45 -28.09 -1.94
N ILE A 95 -2.54 -27.31 -2.04
CA ILE A 95 -2.58 -26.09 -2.86
C ILE A 95 -2.04 -24.92 -2.05
N TYR A 96 -0.94 -24.34 -2.52
CA TYR A 96 -0.33 -23.13 -1.99
C TYR A 96 -0.69 -21.91 -2.86
N LEU A 97 -0.77 -20.77 -2.19
CA LEU A 97 -0.98 -19.46 -2.79
C LEU A 97 0.27 -18.61 -2.56
N ARG A 98 0.79 -18.05 -3.64
CA ARG A 98 1.82 -17.00 -3.66
C ARG A 98 1.16 -15.69 -3.99
N ILE A 99 1.29 -14.71 -3.12
CA ILE A 99 0.82 -13.34 -3.38
C ILE A 99 1.94 -12.33 -3.20
N ASN A 100 1.92 -11.22 -3.94
CA ASN A 100 2.80 -10.10 -3.59
C ASN A 100 2.41 -9.50 -2.22
N ASN A 101 3.38 -9.00 -1.46
CA ASN A 101 3.11 -8.37 -0.18
C ASN A 101 2.24 -7.11 -0.35
N LEU A 102 1.25 -6.96 0.54
CA LEU A 102 0.27 -5.87 0.47
C LEU A 102 0.86 -4.55 1.00
N THR A 103 1.63 -3.89 0.15
CA THR A 103 2.20 -2.55 0.42
C THR A 103 2.20 -1.73 -0.86
N ILE A 104 2.15 -0.41 -0.75
CA ILE A 104 2.24 0.50 -1.90
C ILE A 104 3.57 0.33 -2.65
N ILE A 105 4.65 -0.02 -1.93
CA ILE A 105 5.96 -0.27 -2.53
C ILE A 105 5.91 -1.47 -3.48
N ASN A 106 5.37 -2.60 -3.02
CA ASN A 106 5.20 -3.78 -3.87
C ASN A 106 4.15 -3.55 -4.97
N LEU A 107 3.18 -2.67 -4.76
CA LEU A 107 2.21 -2.26 -5.79
C LEU A 107 2.89 -1.46 -6.91
N VAL A 108 3.77 -0.51 -6.57
CA VAL A 108 4.57 0.23 -7.55
C VAL A 108 5.47 -0.72 -8.34
N LEU A 109 6.13 -1.68 -7.67
CA LEU A 109 6.94 -2.70 -8.34
C LEU A 109 6.12 -3.67 -9.20
N LYS A 110 4.85 -3.89 -8.88
CA LYS A 110 3.95 -4.71 -9.71
C LYS A 110 3.67 -4.05 -11.05
N PHE A 111 3.46 -2.73 -11.06
CA PHE A 111 3.16 -1.99 -12.28
C PHE A 111 4.41 -1.51 -13.03
N GLY A 112 5.44 -1.07 -12.29
CA GLY A 112 6.70 -0.57 -12.85
C GLY A 112 7.76 -1.65 -13.07
N GLY A 113 7.52 -2.88 -12.64
CA GLY A 113 8.48 -3.98 -12.75
C GLY A 113 9.67 -3.84 -11.80
N ARG A 114 10.75 -4.56 -12.12
CA ARG A 114 12.01 -4.53 -11.36
C ARG A 114 12.74 -3.21 -11.64
N MET A 115 13.14 -2.52 -10.59
CA MET A 115 13.81 -1.22 -10.70
C MET A 115 14.87 -1.07 -9.61
N HIS A 116 15.80 -0.14 -9.80
CA HIS A 116 16.79 0.19 -8.78
C HIS A 116 16.12 0.86 -7.58
N GLU A 117 16.69 0.69 -6.38
CA GLU A 117 16.11 1.20 -5.12
C GLU A 117 15.92 2.73 -5.14
N LYS A 118 16.92 3.47 -5.68
CA LYS A 118 16.81 4.91 -5.85
C LYS A 118 15.62 5.31 -6.72
N THR A 119 15.44 4.65 -7.87
CA THR A 119 14.33 4.93 -8.78
C THR A 119 12.98 4.65 -8.11
N LEU A 120 12.86 3.55 -7.37
CA LEU A 120 11.67 3.24 -6.60
C LEU A 120 11.36 4.34 -5.56
N ASN A 121 12.38 4.80 -4.84
CA ASN A 121 12.22 5.90 -3.89
C ASN A 121 11.79 7.19 -4.58
N ASP A 122 12.39 7.54 -5.72
CA ASP A 122 12.04 8.74 -6.49
C ASP A 122 10.59 8.69 -6.99
N VAL A 123 10.11 7.52 -7.40
CA VAL A 123 8.69 7.31 -7.76
C VAL A 123 7.77 7.53 -6.56
N LEU A 124 8.09 6.96 -5.40
CA LEU A 124 7.30 7.13 -4.18
C LEU A 124 7.27 8.59 -3.71
N MET A 125 8.41 9.29 -3.79
CA MET A 125 8.50 10.71 -3.48
C MET A 125 7.69 11.57 -4.46
N THR A 126 7.69 11.20 -5.74
CA THR A 126 6.84 11.85 -6.75
C THR A 126 5.36 11.68 -6.42
N ILE A 127 4.92 10.47 -6.04
CA ILE A 127 3.53 10.23 -5.59
C ILE A 127 3.19 11.10 -4.36
N GLN A 128 4.13 11.24 -3.42
CA GLN A 128 3.94 12.09 -2.24
C GLN A 128 3.82 13.58 -2.59
N ILE A 129 4.66 14.08 -3.50
CA ILE A 129 4.60 15.47 -3.97
C ILE A 129 3.27 15.73 -4.68
N LEU A 130 2.86 14.84 -5.60
CA LEU A 130 1.57 14.94 -6.30
C LEU A 130 0.38 14.93 -5.33
N SER A 131 0.42 14.08 -4.31
CA SER A 131 -0.61 14.04 -3.26
C SER A 131 -0.65 15.32 -2.45
N SER A 132 0.51 15.95 -2.21
CA SER A 132 0.60 17.23 -1.50
C SER A 132 0.07 18.39 -2.35
N CYS A 133 0.35 18.40 -3.66
CA CYS A 133 -0.26 19.34 -4.60
C CYS A 133 -1.77 19.18 -4.64
N LEU A 134 -2.28 17.95 -4.68
CA LEU A 134 -3.72 17.66 -4.59
C LEU A 134 -4.31 18.14 -3.27
N ALA A 135 -3.63 17.93 -2.14
CA ALA A 135 -4.08 18.42 -0.84
C ALA A 135 -4.20 19.95 -0.81
N PHE A 136 -3.22 20.67 -1.38
CA PHE A 136 -3.31 22.13 -1.53
C PHE A 136 -4.44 22.55 -2.47
N PHE A 137 -4.62 21.86 -3.59
CA PHE A 137 -5.72 22.12 -4.51
C PHE A 137 -7.07 21.98 -3.81
N ILE A 138 -7.27 20.89 -3.07
CA ILE A 138 -8.50 20.67 -2.28
C ILE A 138 -8.67 21.78 -1.24
N ARG A 139 -7.61 22.15 -0.53
CA ARG A 139 -7.66 23.17 0.52
C ARG A 139 -8.00 24.57 -0.01
N PHE A 140 -7.48 24.96 -1.17
CA PHE A 140 -7.64 26.33 -1.68
C PHE A 140 -8.83 26.50 -2.64
N TYR A 141 -9.20 25.47 -3.39
CA TYR A 141 -10.24 25.56 -4.42
C TYR A 141 -11.51 24.75 -4.09
N LEU A 142 -11.40 23.68 -3.31
CA LEU A 142 -12.53 22.80 -2.95
C LEU A 142 -12.85 22.88 -1.45
N ALA A 143 -12.44 23.98 -0.79
CA ALA A 143 -12.61 24.15 0.64
C ALA A 143 -14.09 24.02 1.05
N SER A 144 -14.99 24.56 0.24
CA SER A 144 -16.43 24.53 0.49
C SER A 144 -17.08 23.14 0.43
N LEU A 145 -16.42 22.16 -0.19
CA LEU A 145 -16.92 20.77 -0.26
C LEU A 145 -16.45 19.93 0.94
N PHE A 146 -15.30 20.24 1.52
CA PHE A 146 -14.63 19.41 2.52
C PHE A 146 -14.60 20.02 3.93
N TYR A 147 -14.78 21.33 4.04
CA TYR A 147 -14.84 22.05 5.30
C TYR A 147 -16.24 22.64 5.42
N ASP A 148 -16.85 22.48 6.60
CA ASP A 148 -18.11 23.16 6.91
C ASP A 148 -17.85 24.67 6.75
N VAL A 149 -18.44 25.23 5.70
CA VAL A 149 -18.46 26.68 5.50
C VAL A 149 -19.34 27.20 6.62
N VAL A 150 -18.71 27.74 7.66
CA VAL A 150 -19.43 28.60 8.60
C VAL A 150 -19.68 29.89 7.81
N GLU A 151 -20.90 30.04 7.28
CA GLU A 151 -21.42 31.35 6.88
C GLU A 151 -21.39 32.33 8.06
#